data_AF-A0A650A211-F1
#
_entry.id   AF-A0A650A211-F1
#
_cell.length_a   1.000
_cell.length_b   1.000
_cell.length_c   1.000
_cell.angle_alpha   90.00
_cell.angle_beta   90.00
_cell.angle_gamma   90.00
#
_symmetry.space_group_name_H-M   'P 1'
#
loop_
_entity.id
_entity.type
_entity.pdbx_description
1 polymer ?
#
loop_
_entity_poly.entity_id
_entity_poly.type
_entity_poly.pdbx_seq_one_letter_code
_entity_poly.pdbx_strand_id
1 'polypeptide(L)'
;MQDYEVTPPPDRIAEKVQIRTAFTTEQGEVVRFMVQLEYWHSGDWKPVVRYDHDRDAEGGHDIAAEGLHMDIYRDGEKVDVKDVTGPIPATEGFDYAEDDLRENVQQYIKRFEQWHDIKNGSNL
;
A
#
# COMPACT_ATOMS: atom_id res chain seq x y z
N MET A 1 -9.48 7.53 11.20
CA MET A 1 -9.37 6.89 9.87
C MET A 1 -9.21 8.04 8.90
N GLN A 2 -8.22 8.02 8.01
CA GLN A 2 -8.10 9.10 7.02
C GLN A 2 -9.33 9.02 6.12
N ASP A 3 -10.11 10.09 6.06
CA ASP A 3 -11.33 10.15 5.26
C ASP A 3 -10.93 10.43 3.80
N TYR A 4 -10.96 9.36 3.00
CA TYR A 4 -10.85 9.40 1.54
C TYR A 4 -12.24 9.44 0.92
N GLU A 5 -12.38 10.15 -0.20
CA GLU A 5 -13.66 10.26 -0.91
C GLU A 5 -14.10 8.91 -1.49
N VAL A 6 -13.16 8.15 -2.05
CA VAL A 6 -13.42 6.90 -2.78
C VAL A 6 -12.73 5.75 -2.07
N THR A 7 -13.50 4.73 -1.71
CA THR A 7 -13.04 3.49 -1.05
C THR A 7 -13.68 2.26 -1.70
N PRO A 8 -13.17 1.80 -2.85
CA PRO A 8 -13.71 0.60 -3.49
C PRO A 8 -13.53 -0.63 -2.59
N PRO A 9 -14.32 -1.70 -2.82
CA PRO A 9 -14.01 -3.00 -2.26
C PRO A 9 -12.56 -3.40 -2.60
N PRO A 10 -11.80 -3.98 -1.66
CA PRO A 10 -10.44 -4.42 -1.94
C PRO A 10 -10.37 -5.41 -3.11
N ASP A 11 -9.32 -5.29 -3.92
CA ASP A 11 -9.01 -6.22 -5.00
C ASP A 11 -8.47 -7.53 -4.41
N ARG A 12 -9.20 -8.62 -4.60
CA ARG A 12 -8.90 -9.94 -4.01
C ARG A 12 -7.96 -10.71 -4.94
N ILE A 13 -6.68 -10.73 -4.59
CA ILE A 13 -5.65 -11.46 -5.34
C ILE A 13 -5.69 -12.97 -5.02
N ALA A 14 -5.87 -13.30 -3.74
CA ALA A 14 -6.02 -14.68 -3.26
C ALA A 14 -6.86 -14.71 -1.98
N GLU A 15 -7.15 -15.92 -1.45
CA GLU A 15 -7.95 -16.10 -0.22
C GLU A 15 -7.43 -15.24 0.95
N LYS A 16 -6.10 -15.13 1.07
CA LYS A 16 -5.43 -14.39 2.16
C LYS A 16 -4.72 -13.13 1.68
N VAL A 17 -4.91 -12.68 0.45
CA VAL A 17 -4.16 -11.55 -0.11
C VAL A 17 -5.10 -10.61 -0.84
N GLN A 18 -5.01 -9.32 -0.52
CA GLN A 18 -5.79 -8.28 -1.19
C GLN A 18 -4.99 -6.99 -1.34
N ILE A 19 -5.38 -6.17 -2.31
CA ILE A 19 -4.94 -4.77 -2.40
C ILE A 19 -6.11 -3.89 -1.98
N ARG A 20 -5.89 -3.06 -0.97
CA ARG A 20 -6.83 -2.06 -0.50
C ARG A 20 -6.43 -0.70 -1.07
N THR A 21 -7.37 -0.04 -1.71
CA THR A 21 -7.19 1.28 -2.31
C THR A 21 -8.18 2.26 -1.72
N ALA A 22 -7.73 3.48 -1.45
CA ALA A 22 -8.57 4.61 -1.05
C ALA A 22 -7.96 5.90 -1.61
N PHE A 23 -8.77 6.81 -2.15
CA PHE A 23 -8.26 8.05 -2.75
C PHE A 23 -9.29 9.17 -2.76
N THR A 24 -8.81 10.39 -2.95
CA THR A 24 -9.63 11.60 -3.14
C THR A 24 -9.21 12.28 -4.43
N THR A 25 -10.18 12.80 -5.17
CA THR A 25 -9.92 13.50 -6.44
C THR A 25 -10.33 14.96 -6.39
N GLU A 26 -9.58 15.81 -7.09
CA GLU A 26 -9.97 17.18 -7.41
C GLU A 26 -9.87 17.41 -8.90
N GLN A 27 -10.97 17.85 -9.53
CA GLN A 27 -11.03 18.09 -10.99
C GLN A 27 -10.61 16.89 -11.86
N GLY A 28 -10.78 15.67 -11.35
CA GLY A 28 -10.42 14.43 -12.05
C GLY A 28 -9.01 13.93 -11.77
N GLU A 29 -8.19 14.68 -11.03
CA GLU A 29 -6.84 14.29 -10.63
C GLU A 29 -6.83 13.74 -9.21
N VAL A 30 -6.00 12.74 -8.93
CA VAL A 30 -5.82 12.21 -7.57
C VAL A 30 -4.99 13.20 -6.77
N VAL A 31 -5.47 13.58 -5.58
CA VAL A 31 -4.77 14.53 -4.68
C VAL A 31 -4.39 13.92 -3.33
N ARG A 32 -5.04 12.82 -2.95
CA ARG A 32 -4.71 12.02 -1.74
C ARG A 32 -4.96 10.57 -2.07
N PHE A 33 -4.09 9.67 -1.63
CA PHE A 33 -4.32 8.24 -1.79
C PHE A 33 -3.66 7.38 -0.72
N MET A 34 -4.14 6.15 -0.62
CA MET A 34 -3.47 5.02 0.00
C MET A 34 -3.71 3.78 -0.86
N VAL A 35 -2.63 3.09 -1.19
CA VAL A 35 -2.65 1.79 -1.85
C VAL A 35 -1.83 0.82 -0.98
N GLN A 36 -2.49 -0.22 -0.48
CA GLN A 36 -1.91 -1.11 0.52
C GLN A 36 -2.12 -2.58 0.13
N LEU A 37 -1.02 -3.32 0.11
CA LEU A 37 -1.07 -4.78 0.05
C LEU A 37 -1.31 -5.33 1.45
N GLU A 38 -2.30 -6.21 1.59
CA GLU A 38 -2.71 -6.78 2.86
C GLU A 38 -2.69 -8.31 2.83
N TYR A 39 -2.35 -8.91 3.97
CA TYR A 39 -2.37 -10.35 4.20
C TYR A 39 -3.30 -10.71 5.35
N TRP A 40 -4.16 -11.71 5.19
CA TRP A 40 -5.00 -12.22 6.28
C TRP A 40 -4.20 -13.08 7.24
N HIS A 41 -3.86 -12.52 8.40
CA HIS A 41 -3.06 -13.19 9.41
C HIS A 41 -3.57 -12.87 10.82
N SER A 42 -3.65 -13.90 11.66
CA SER A 42 -4.10 -13.77 13.05
C SER A 42 -5.49 -13.13 13.21
N GLY A 43 -6.40 -13.48 12.29
CA GLY A 43 -7.82 -13.09 12.36
C GLY A 43 -8.14 -11.69 11.83
N ASP A 44 -7.19 -11.04 11.14
CA ASP A 44 -7.35 -9.68 10.64
C ASP A 44 -6.50 -9.44 9.37
N TRP A 45 -6.80 -8.39 8.63
CA TRP A 45 -6.01 -7.93 7.49
C TRP A 45 -4.83 -7.12 7.98
N LYS A 46 -3.61 -7.63 7.74
CA LYS A 46 -2.37 -6.97 8.15
C LYS A 46 -1.72 -6.26 6.97
N PRO A 47 -1.23 -5.03 7.15
CA PRO A 47 -0.46 -4.36 6.11
C PRO A 47 0.83 -5.14 5.84
N VAL A 48 1.18 -5.26 4.57
CA VAL A 48 2.44 -5.86 4.11
C VAL A 48 3.36 -4.75 3.59
N VAL A 49 2.82 -3.95 2.67
CA VAL A 49 3.44 -2.74 2.14
C VAL A 49 2.36 -1.69 1.86
N ARG A 50 2.70 -0.41 1.97
CA ARG A 50 1.82 0.72 1.69
C ARG A 50 2.54 1.80 0.90
N TYR A 51 1.84 2.37 -0.05
CA TYR A 51 2.10 3.68 -0.62
C TYR A 51 0.98 4.63 -0.19
N ASP A 52 1.32 5.86 0.18
CA ASP A 52 0.32 6.87 0.49
C ASP A 52 0.82 8.28 0.17
N HIS A 53 -0.14 9.15 -0.11
CA HIS A 53 0.05 10.58 -0.26
C HIS A 53 -1.10 11.28 0.46
N ASP A 54 -0.76 12.02 1.52
CA ASP A 54 -1.72 12.81 2.29
C ASP A 54 -0.97 13.89 3.09
N ARG A 55 -0.59 14.98 2.40
CA ARG A 55 0.23 16.06 2.99
C ARG A 55 -0.37 16.70 4.24
N ASP A 56 -1.69 16.65 4.37
CA ASP A 56 -2.44 17.35 5.43
C ASP A 56 -2.74 16.42 6.62
N ALA A 57 -2.46 15.11 6.50
CA ALA A 57 -2.58 14.17 7.59
C ALA A 57 -1.38 14.23 8.54
N GLU A 58 -1.64 14.00 9.83
CA GLU A 58 -0.58 13.86 10.82
C GLU A 58 0.30 12.63 10.48
N GLY A 59 1.57 12.90 10.16
CA GLY A 59 2.51 11.87 9.69
C GLY A 59 2.24 11.38 8.27
N GLY A 60 1.42 12.09 7.49
CA GLY A 60 1.21 11.80 6.08
C GLY A 60 2.36 12.31 5.20
N HIS A 61 2.30 11.96 3.92
CA HIS A 61 3.41 12.12 2.98
C HIS A 61 3.08 13.08 1.85
N ASP A 62 4.03 13.93 1.48
CA ASP A 62 3.95 14.81 0.31
C ASP A 62 4.89 14.32 -0.80
N ILE A 63 4.43 13.36 -1.60
CA ILE A 63 5.26 12.74 -2.64
C ILE A 63 5.65 13.73 -3.76
N ALA A 64 4.95 14.85 -3.88
CA ALA A 64 5.31 15.91 -4.82
C ALA A 64 6.52 16.74 -4.35
N ALA A 65 6.93 16.61 -3.09
CA ALA A 65 8.11 17.25 -2.51
C ALA A 65 9.17 16.23 -2.07
N GLU A 66 8.75 15.10 -1.49
CA GLU A 66 9.59 14.07 -0.89
C GLU A 66 10.00 13.01 -1.91
N GLY A 67 9.13 12.74 -2.89
CA GLY A 67 9.20 11.55 -3.74
C GLY A 67 8.33 10.42 -3.22
N LEU A 68 8.16 9.38 -4.05
CA LEU A 68 7.38 8.21 -3.69
C LEU A 68 8.25 7.23 -2.89
N HIS A 69 7.73 6.74 -1.77
CA HIS A 69 8.33 5.68 -0.97
C HIS A 69 7.33 4.58 -0.64
N MET A 70 7.86 3.38 -0.43
CA MET A 70 7.11 2.22 0.01
C MET A 70 7.37 1.96 1.48
N ASP A 71 6.32 2.05 2.29
CA ASP A 71 6.35 1.65 3.69
C ASP A 71 6.24 0.13 3.81
N ILE A 72 7.12 -0.47 4.60
CA ILE A 72 7.19 -1.91 4.81
C ILE A 72 6.77 -2.24 6.24
N TYR A 73 5.84 -3.20 6.38
CA TYR A 73 5.25 -3.56 7.65
C TYR A 73 5.61 -4.97 8.10
N ARG A 74 5.71 -5.14 9.42
CA ARG A 74 5.85 -6.43 10.11
C ARG A 74 5.16 -6.34 11.46
N ASP A 75 4.43 -7.38 11.86
CA ASP A 75 3.70 -7.42 13.14
C ASP A 75 2.72 -6.24 13.35
N GLY A 76 2.25 -5.64 12.25
CA GLY A 76 1.35 -4.48 12.27
C GLY A 76 2.06 -3.13 12.43
N GLU A 77 3.38 -3.11 12.55
CA GLU A 77 4.19 -1.89 12.68
C GLU A 77 5.01 -1.63 11.41
N LYS A 78 5.22 -0.35 11.09
CA LYS A 78 6.13 0.08 10.02
C LYS A 78 7.57 -0.18 10.48
N VAL A 79 8.29 -1.04 9.78
CA VAL A 79 9.66 -1.45 10.14
C VAL A 79 10.73 -0.91 9.21
N ASP A 80 10.36 -0.51 7.99
CA ASP A 80 11.31 0.01 7.01
C ASP A 80 10.59 0.92 5.98
N VAL A 81 11.37 1.73 5.28
CA VAL A 81 10.93 2.61 4.19
C VAL A 81 11.90 2.44 3.03
N LYS A 82 11.35 2.21 1.83
CA LYS A 82 12.13 2.17 0.60
C LYS A 82 11.79 3.36 -0.28
N ASP A 83 12.77 4.23 -0.53
CA ASP A 83 12.65 5.26 -1.56
C ASP A 83 12.49 4.61 -2.93
N VAL A 84 11.49 5.04 -3.69
CA VAL A 84 11.15 4.50 -5.01
C VAL A 84 11.55 5.48 -6.10
N THR A 85 11.11 6.73 -5.98
CA THR A 85 11.41 7.80 -6.94
C THR A 85 11.71 9.10 -6.21
N GLY A 86 12.27 10.08 -6.94
CA GLY A 86 12.20 11.47 -6.52
C GLY A 86 10.77 12.04 -6.64
N PRO A 87 10.61 13.37 -6.44
CA PRO A 87 9.33 14.05 -6.51
C PRO A 87 8.51 13.70 -7.76
N ILE A 88 7.23 13.38 -7.58
CA ILE A 88 6.33 12.94 -8.64
C ILE A 88 4.90 13.45 -8.37
N PRO A 89 4.08 13.73 -9.40
CA PRO A 89 2.67 14.07 -9.21
C PRO A 89 1.87 12.96 -8.50
N ALA A 90 0.87 13.35 -7.72
CA ALA A 90 0.03 12.43 -6.96
C ALA A 90 -0.68 11.38 -7.82
N THR A 91 -1.26 11.78 -8.97
CA THR A 91 -1.87 10.84 -9.93
C THR A 91 -0.86 9.82 -10.46
N GLU A 92 0.33 10.25 -10.86
CA GLU A 92 1.37 9.34 -11.35
C GLU A 92 1.88 8.40 -10.24
N GLY A 93 2.01 8.90 -9.00
CA GLY A 93 2.38 8.09 -7.86
C GLY A 93 1.31 7.06 -7.47
N PHE A 94 0.04 7.40 -7.64
CA PHE A 94 -1.08 6.48 -7.43
C PHE A 94 -1.06 5.33 -8.44
N ASP A 95 -0.92 5.65 -9.74
CA ASP A 95 -0.83 4.66 -10.81
C ASP A 95 0.38 3.74 -10.59
N TYR A 96 1.55 4.32 -10.25
CA TYR A 96 2.75 3.54 -9.93
C TYR A 96 2.51 2.57 -8.77
N ALA A 97 1.88 3.04 -7.69
CA ALA A 97 1.63 2.23 -6.51
C ALA A 97 0.71 1.04 -6.84
N GLU A 98 -0.33 1.26 -7.64
CA GLU A 98 -1.20 0.18 -8.10
C GLU A 98 -0.45 -0.86 -8.95
N ASP A 99 0.37 -0.41 -9.89
CA ASP A 99 1.13 -1.29 -10.78
C ASP A 99 2.20 -2.08 -10.01
N ASP A 100 3.01 -1.44 -9.17
CA ASP A 100 4.06 -2.10 -8.39
C ASP A 100 3.48 -3.19 -7.49
N LEU A 101 2.39 -2.91 -6.78
CA LEU A 101 1.79 -3.89 -5.89
C LEU A 101 1.22 -5.09 -6.63
N ARG A 102 0.68 -4.91 -7.85
CA ARG A 102 0.18 -6.02 -8.68
C ARG A 102 1.33 -6.83 -9.28
N GLU A 103 2.35 -6.17 -9.83
CA GLU A 103 3.47 -6.83 -10.48
C GLU A 103 4.39 -7.58 -9.50
N ASN A 104 4.58 -7.02 -8.30
CA ASN A 104 5.53 -7.54 -7.30
C ASN A 104 4.85 -8.26 -6.12
N VAL A 105 3.54 -8.54 -6.20
CA VAL A 105 2.74 -9.16 -5.13
C VAL A 105 3.39 -10.42 -4.56
N GLN A 106 3.86 -11.33 -5.42
CA GLN A 106 4.49 -12.59 -4.99
C GLN A 106 5.73 -12.35 -4.13
N GLN A 107 6.56 -11.37 -4.49
CA GLN A 107 7.78 -11.04 -3.75
C GLN A 107 7.46 -10.50 -2.36
N TYR A 108 6.54 -9.55 -2.27
CA TYR A 108 6.17 -8.92 -1.01
C TYR A 108 5.49 -9.89 -0.05
N ILE A 109 4.59 -10.73 -0.56
CA ILE A 109 3.91 -11.74 0.24
C ILE A 109 4.87 -12.83 0.71
N LYS A 110 5.76 -13.32 -0.15
CA LYS A 110 6.76 -14.31 0.26
C LYS A 110 7.66 -13.80 1.38
N ARG A 111 8.07 -12.53 1.33
CA ARG A 111 8.82 -11.90 2.44
C ARG A 111 7.99 -11.89 3.72
N PHE A 112 6.73 -11.45 3.64
CA PHE A 112 5.83 -11.40 4.79
C PHE A 112 5.64 -12.79 5.41
N GLU A 113 5.38 -13.81 4.60
CA GLU A 113 5.19 -15.19 5.06
C GLU A 113 6.45 -15.75 5.73
N GLN A 114 7.64 -15.45 5.19
CA GLN A 114 8.92 -15.82 5.80
C GLN A 114 9.13 -15.15 7.15
N TRP A 115 8.79 -13.87 7.30
CA TRP A 115 8.92 -13.16 8.57
C TRP A 115 7.99 -13.67 9.67
N HIS A 116 6.89 -14.32 9.30
CA HIS A 116 5.86 -14.83 10.23
C HIS A 116 5.78 -16.37 10.24
N ASP A 117 6.79 -17.07 9.72
CA ASP A 117 6.89 -18.54 9.70
C ASP A 117 5.65 -19.27 9.12
N ILE A 118 5.00 -18.67 8.12
CA ILE A 118 3.78 -19.22 7.49
C ILE A 118 4.16 -20.34 6.51
N LYS A 119 3.79 -21.59 6.82
CA LYS A 119 4.16 -22.78 6.02
C LYS A 119 3.16 -23.14 4.91
N ASN A 120 1.89 -22.77 5.06
CA ASN A 120 0.83 -22.97 4.07
C ASN A 120 0.30 -21.60 3.65
N GLY A 121 1.11 -20.93 2.83
CA GLY A 121 0.93 -19.55 2.43
C GLY A 121 -0.25 -19.31 1.48
N SER A 122 -0.22 -18.17 0.81
CA SER A 122 -1.28 -17.68 -0.08
C SER A 122 -1.38 -18.41 -1.41
N ASN A 123 -0.46 -19.34 -1.73
CA ASN A 123 -0.35 -20.04 -3.02
C ASN A 123 -0.41 -19.08 -4.22
N LEU A 124 0.34 -17.98 -4.13
CA LEU A 124 0.54 -17.03 -5.22
C LEU A 124 1.64 -17.46 -6.17
#